data_AF-A0A086ZXI6-F1
#
_entry.id   AF-A0A086ZXI6-F1
#
_cell.length_a   1.000
_cell.length_b   1.000
_cell.length_c   1.000
_cell.angle_alpha   90.00
_cell.angle_beta   90.00
_cell.angle_gamma   90.00
#
_symmetry.space_group_name_H-M   'P 1'
#
loop_
_entity.id
_entity.type
_entity.pdbx_description
1 polymer ?
#
loop_
_entity_poly.entity_id
_entity_poly.type
_entity_poly.pdbx_seq_one_letter_code
_entity_poly.pdbx_strand_id
1 'polypeptide(L)'
;MTGRDGLLRQFTKTVLETALDEQMTEHLGHEKHEKSADGRAANTRNGTTAKTVTTEAAGPVTIKVPHDRDGSFDPVIVKKRYRRLNDVDSVAPMLGA
;
A
#
# COMPACT_ATOMS: atom_id res chain seq x y z
N MET A 1 -10.80 0.48 21.82
CA MET A 1 -10.68 0.58 20.35
C MET A 1 -12.04 0.45 19.65
N THR A 2 -13.14 0.93 20.25
CA THR A 2 -14.50 0.74 19.70
C THR A 2 -15.28 2.05 19.79
N GLY A 3 -15.32 2.77 18.68
CA GLY A 3 -15.99 4.06 18.48
C GLY A 3 -15.89 4.47 17.01
N ARG A 4 -16.57 5.54 16.58
CA ARG A 4 -16.60 6.02 15.18
C ARG A 4 -15.18 6.23 14.60
N ASP A 5 -14.26 6.69 15.42
CA ASP A 5 -12.84 6.89 15.05
C ASP A 5 -12.08 5.58 14.80
N GLY A 6 -12.47 4.49 15.47
CA GLY A 6 -11.87 3.16 15.25
C GLY A 6 -12.26 2.58 13.90
N LEU A 7 -13.54 2.75 13.53
CA LEU A 7 -14.05 2.29 12.23
C LEU A 7 -13.42 3.06 11.07
N LEU A 8 -13.33 4.40 11.18
CA LEU A 8 -12.71 5.21 10.15
C LEU A 8 -11.24 4.84 9.94
N ARG A 9 -10.47 4.65 11.03
CA ARG A 9 -9.08 4.17 10.94
C ARG A 9 -8.97 2.81 10.27
N GLN A 10 -9.88 1.88 10.57
CA GLN A 10 -9.89 0.56 9.94
C GLN A 10 -10.23 0.65 8.45
N PHE A 11 -11.19 1.48 8.07
CA PHE A 11 -11.54 1.72 6.69
C PHE A 11 -10.37 2.35 5.91
N THR A 12 -9.80 3.44 6.42
CA THR A 12 -8.62 4.09 5.82
C THR A 12 -7.44 3.12 5.70
N LYS A 13 -7.21 2.28 6.72
CA LYS A 13 -6.20 1.23 6.65
C LYS A 13 -6.44 0.29 5.48
N THR A 14 -7.65 -0.26 5.36
CA THR A 14 -8.00 -1.20 4.30
C THR A 14 -7.80 -0.59 2.92
N VAL A 15 -8.29 0.64 2.69
CA VAL A 15 -8.14 1.33 1.40
C VAL A 15 -6.67 1.52 1.04
N LEU A 16 -5.85 1.99 1.98
CA LEU A 16 -4.41 2.20 1.75
C LEU A 16 -3.67 0.88 1.49
N GLU A 17 -3.95 -0.18 2.25
CA GLU A 17 -3.32 -1.49 2.06
C GLU A 17 -3.72 -2.11 0.71
N THR A 18 -4.99 -2.04 0.33
CA THR A 18 -5.48 -2.54 -0.97
C THR A 18 -4.83 -1.82 -2.14
N ALA A 19 -4.78 -0.49 -2.10
CA ALA A 19 -4.20 0.28 -3.20
C ALA A 19 -2.67 0.12 -3.29
N LEU A 20 -1.99 -0.12 -2.17
CA LEU A 20 -0.56 -0.48 -2.18
C LEU A 20 -0.33 -1.88 -2.76
N ASP A 21 -1.19 -2.84 -2.48
CA ASP A 21 -1.12 -4.18 -3.07
C ASP A 21 -1.35 -4.17 -4.58
N GLU A 22 -2.26 -3.31 -5.06
CA GLU A 22 -2.52 -3.07 -6.49
C GLU A 22 -1.30 -2.46 -7.19
N GLN A 23 -0.70 -1.40 -6.62
CA GLN A 23 0.56 -0.85 -7.14
C GLN A 23 1.69 -1.88 -7.17
N MET A 24 1.71 -2.81 -6.20
CA MET A 24 2.67 -3.89 -6.17
C MET A 24 2.42 -4.93 -7.28
N THR A 25 1.16 -5.20 -7.62
CA THR A 25 0.81 -6.05 -8.77
C THR A 25 1.26 -5.40 -10.06
N GLU A 26 0.97 -4.11 -10.25
CA GLU A 26 1.41 -3.35 -11.42
C GLU A 26 2.94 -3.32 -11.53
N HIS A 27 3.65 -3.05 -10.42
CA HIS A 27 5.10 -3.01 -10.37
C HIS A 27 5.77 -4.34 -10.74
N LEU A 28 5.21 -5.47 -10.29
CA LEU A 28 5.76 -6.80 -10.60
C LEU A 28 5.23 -7.39 -11.91
N GLY A 29 4.16 -6.83 -12.46
CA GLY A 29 3.49 -7.35 -13.66
C GLY A 29 2.76 -8.68 -13.45
N HIS A 30 2.54 -9.11 -12.20
CA HIS A 30 1.83 -10.35 -11.89
C HIS A 30 1.17 -10.34 -10.51
N GLU A 31 0.12 -11.13 -10.36
CA GLU A 31 -0.63 -11.22 -9.13
C GLU A 31 0.14 -11.95 -8.03
N LYS A 32 -0.35 -11.79 -6.79
CA LYS A 32 0.20 -12.53 -5.65
C LYS A 32 -0.04 -14.03 -5.87
N HIS A 33 1.03 -14.81 -5.72
CA HIS A 33 1.04 -16.27 -5.98
C HIS A 33 0.92 -16.70 -7.45
N GLU A 34 0.86 -15.75 -8.38
CA GLU A 34 1.00 -16.04 -9.80
C GLU A 34 2.47 -16.29 -10.16
N LYS A 35 2.72 -17.16 -11.13
CA LYS A 35 4.07 -17.38 -11.65
C LYS A 35 4.45 -16.19 -12.53
N SER A 36 5.59 -15.58 -12.24
CA SER A 36 6.17 -14.59 -13.15
C SER A 36 6.55 -15.22 -14.49
N ALA A 37 6.34 -14.48 -15.58
CA ALA A 37 6.78 -14.85 -16.91
C ALA A 37 8.31 -15.04 -17.00
N ASP A 38 9.08 -14.30 -16.19
CA ASP A 38 10.55 -14.36 -16.16
C ASP A 38 11.10 -15.50 -15.26
N GLY A 39 10.22 -16.34 -14.71
CA GLY A 39 10.60 -17.53 -13.97
C GLY A 39 11.30 -17.24 -12.63
N ARG A 40 12.33 -18.03 -12.30
CA ARG A 40 12.97 -18.00 -10.96
C ARG A 40 13.86 -16.76 -10.71
N ALA A 41 14.28 -16.08 -11.77
CA ALA A 41 15.09 -14.87 -11.67
C ALA A 41 14.24 -13.60 -11.52
N ALA A 42 12.92 -13.72 -11.65
CA ALA A 42 12.00 -12.61 -11.50
C ALA A 42 12.05 -12.01 -10.09
N ASN A 43 11.90 -10.69 -10.03
CA ASN A 43 11.62 -10.00 -8.79
C ASN A 43 10.28 -10.48 -8.21
N THR A 44 10.17 -10.56 -6.89
CA THR A 44 8.99 -11.08 -6.21
C THR A 44 8.65 -10.29 -4.96
N ARG A 45 7.40 -10.40 -4.50
CA ARG A 45 6.97 -9.87 -3.20
C ARG A 45 7.79 -10.54 -2.09
N ASN A 46 8.34 -9.75 -1.18
CA ASN A 46 9.16 -10.23 -0.06
C ASN A 46 8.53 -9.91 1.31
N GLY A 47 7.20 -9.78 1.37
CA GLY A 47 6.46 -9.50 2.59
C GLY A 47 6.02 -8.05 2.71
N THR A 48 5.81 -7.61 3.95
CA THR A 48 5.29 -6.26 4.26
C THR A 48 6.00 -5.68 5.48
N THR A 49 6.14 -4.36 5.52
CA THR A 49 6.64 -3.62 6.68
C THR A 49 5.55 -2.74 7.27
N ALA A 50 5.45 -2.71 8.60
CA ALA A 50 4.50 -1.82 9.28
C ALA A 50 4.93 -0.35 9.17
N LYS A 51 4.00 0.54 8.82
CA LYS A 51 4.22 1.99 8.75
C LYS A 51 3.02 2.71 9.35
N THR A 52 3.28 3.63 10.27
CA THR A 52 2.23 4.53 10.77
C THR A 52 2.23 5.81 9.95
N VAL A 53 1.12 6.08 9.28
CA VAL A 53 0.85 7.32 8.55
C VAL A 53 -0.15 8.16 9.32
N THR A 54 -0.06 9.47 9.22
CA THR A 54 -1.06 10.40 9.76
C THR A 54 -1.88 10.92 8.61
N THR A 55 -3.20 10.71 8.69
CA THR A 55 -4.19 11.24 7.76
C THR A 55 -4.96 12.37 8.43
N GLU A 56 -5.52 13.29 7.65
CA GLU A 56 -6.32 14.39 8.20
C GLU A 56 -7.62 13.88 8.83
N ALA A 57 -8.36 13.00 8.13
CA ALA A 57 -9.65 12.50 8.58
C ALA A 57 -9.56 11.48 9.72
N ALA A 58 -8.64 10.51 9.65
CA ALA A 58 -8.57 9.39 10.59
C ALA A 58 -7.46 9.55 11.65
N GLY A 59 -6.59 10.56 11.53
CA GLY A 59 -5.39 10.68 12.36
C GLY A 59 -4.38 9.56 12.07
N PRO A 60 -3.62 9.10 13.09
CA PRO A 60 -2.63 8.02 12.93
C PRO A 60 -3.24 6.66 12.54
N VAL A 61 -2.79 6.08 11.44
CA VAL A 61 -3.19 4.75 10.94
C VAL A 61 -1.95 3.92 10.69
N THR A 62 -1.89 2.73 11.29
CA THR A 62 -0.82 1.76 11.04
C THR A 62 -1.24 0.80 9.92
N ILE A 63 -0.48 0.84 8.82
CA ILE A 63 -0.68 0.04 7.62
C ILE A 63 0.51 -0.91 7.41
N LYS A 64 0.30 -1.95 6.59
CA LYS A 64 1.32 -2.83 6.05
C LYS A 64 1.67 -2.37 4.64
N VAL A 65 2.94 -2.03 4.42
CA VAL A 65 3.44 -1.62 3.10
C VAL A 65 4.16 -2.81 2.47
N PRO A 66 3.76 -3.28 1.28
CA PRO A 66 4.45 -4.34 0.57
C PRO A 66 5.83 -3.87 0.10
N HIS A 67 6.74 -4.81 -0.07
CA HIS A 67 8.02 -4.55 -0.71
C HIS A 67 8.46 -5.76 -1.54
N ASP A 68 9.28 -5.49 -2.54
CA ASP A 68 9.84 -6.48 -3.43
C ASP A 68 11.18 -6.98 -2.91
N ARG A 69 11.69 -8.05 -3.52
CA ARG A 69 12.98 -8.65 -3.18
C ARG A 69 14.14 -7.72 -3.53
N ASP A 70 14.00 -7.00 -4.65
CA ASP A 70 15.05 -6.11 -5.15
C ASP A 70 15.01 -4.71 -4.51
N GLY A 71 13.98 -4.40 -3.71
CA GLY A 71 13.78 -3.10 -3.06
C GLY A 71 13.47 -1.94 -4.03
N SER A 72 13.11 -2.28 -5.27
CA SER A 72 12.83 -1.36 -6.37
C SER A 72 11.43 -0.76 -6.35
N PHE A 73 10.49 -1.34 -5.60
CA PHE A 73 9.11 -0.85 -5.52
C PHE A 73 9.06 0.57 -4.96
N ASP A 74 8.49 1.53 -5.69
CA ASP A 74 8.35 2.93 -5.27
C ASP A 74 6.87 3.37 -5.25
N PRO A 75 6.15 3.16 -4.12
CA PRO A 75 4.71 3.42 -4.06
C PRO A 75 4.37 4.90 -4.13
N VAL A 76 3.33 5.25 -4.87
CA VAL A 76 2.88 6.63 -5.08
C VAL A 76 1.95 7.10 -3.95
N ILE A 77 1.02 6.25 -3.49
CA ILE A 77 0.02 6.61 -2.47
C ILE A 77 0.68 6.83 -1.11
N VAL A 78 1.63 5.96 -0.76
CA VAL A 78 2.36 6.03 0.51
C VAL A 78 3.86 6.07 0.26
N LYS A 79 4.33 7.19 -0.32
CA LYS A 79 5.73 7.43 -0.70
C LYS A 79 6.72 7.01 0.38
N LYS A 80 7.85 6.45 -0.06
CA LYS A 80 8.96 6.07 0.84
C LYS A 80 9.34 7.24 1.72
N ARG A 81 9.56 6.98 3.03
CA ARG A 81 9.97 7.96 4.05
C ARG A 81 8.94 9.04 4.43
N TYR A 82 7.86 9.23 3.68
CA TYR A 82 6.77 10.16 4.05
C TYR A 82 5.78 9.54 5.02
N ARG A 83 5.35 10.28 6.05
CA ARG A 83 4.42 9.79 7.09
C ARG A 83 3.14 10.62 7.25
N ARG A 84 3.01 11.75 6.57
CA ARG A 84 1.75 12.51 6.50
C ARG A 84 1.19 12.35 5.11
N LEU A 85 -0.09 12.00 5.03
CA LEU A 85 -0.84 11.91 3.78
C LEU A 85 -1.82 13.06 3.78
N ASN A 86 -1.74 13.92 2.76
CA ASN A 86 -2.76 14.93 2.51
C ASN A 86 -3.86 14.30 1.65
N ASP A 87 -5.06 14.88 1.63
CA ASP A 87 -6.23 14.31 0.94
C ASP A 87 -5.98 13.87 -0.52
N VAL A 88 -5.05 14.54 -1.21
CA VAL A 88 -4.69 14.24 -2.61
C VAL A 88 -3.85 12.97 -2.77
N ASP A 89 -3.07 12.59 -1.75
CA ASP A 89 -2.15 11.44 -1.84
C ASP A 89 -2.88 10.09 -1.71
N SER A 90 -4.13 10.07 -1.21
CA SER A 90 -4.81 8.83 -0.81
C SER A 90 -5.82 8.27 -1.83
N VAL A 91 -6.23 9.05 -2.84
CA VAL A 91 -7.45 8.75 -3.65
C VAL A 91 -7.17 8.52 -5.14
N ALA A 92 -5.95 8.79 -5.61
CA ALA A 92 -5.70 8.98 -7.06
C ALA A 92 -5.83 7.75 -7.99
N PRO A 93 -5.54 6.48 -7.62
CA PRO A 93 -5.67 5.39 -8.60
C PRO A 93 -7.04 4.69 -8.62
N MET A 94 -7.93 4.93 -7.65
CA MET A 94 -9.19 4.16 -7.55
C MET A 94 -10.28 4.58 -8.56
N LEU A 95 -10.04 5.61 -9.38
CA LEU A 95 -10.99 6.16 -10.37
C LEU A 95 -10.54 6.00 -11.83
N GLY A 96 -9.53 5.17 -12.09
CA GLY A 96 -8.99 4.95 -13.43
C GLY A 96 -9.22 3.53 -13.96
N ALA A 97 -10.48 3.12 -14.13
CA ALA A 97 -10.88 1.99 -14.98
C ALA A 97 -12.33 2.16 -15.46
#